data_AF-A0A2V9FDM6-F1
#
_entry.id   AF-A0A2V9FDM6-F1
#
_cell.length_a   1.000
_cell.length_b   1.000
_cell.length_c   1.000
_cell.angle_alpha   90.00
_cell.angle_beta   90.00
_cell.angle_gamma   90.00
#
_symmetry.space_group_name_H-M   'P 1'
#
loop_
_entity.id
_entity.type
_entity.pdbx_description
1 polymer ?
#
loop_
_entity_poly.entity_id
_entity_poly.type
_entity_poly.pdbx_seq_one_letter_code
_entity_poly.pdbx_strand_id
1 'polypeptide(L)'
;MNFMFSVEDTFGQPAKDLEPYMGMTGHAEFVSLDLSVFAHVHPAGSVSMAALELARTGLAGASGELPPGMPMAMPMPSAPLSSEVHFPYGFPRPGEYRIFVQIKRSGRVQTGVFDAHVR
;
A
#
# COMPACT_ATOMS: atom_id res chain seq x y z
N MET A 1 14.21 2.65 -9.10
CA MET A 1 14.67 1.93 -7.90
C MET A 1 13.52 1.05 -7.42
N ASN A 2 13.81 -0.14 -6.89
CA ASN A 2 12.79 -0.97 -6.24
C ASN A 2 12.91 -0.77 -4.72
N PHE A 3 11.84 -0.31 -4.06
CA PHE A 3 11.78 -0.23 -2.61
C PHE A 3 11.07 -1.47 -2.08
N MET A 4 11.86 -2.38 -1.54
CA MET A 4 11.42 -3.68 -1.08
C MET A 4 11.64 -3.77 0.42
N PHE A 5 10.59 -4.12 1.15
CA PHE A 5 10.62 -4.27 2.60
C PHE A 5 10.20 -5.68 2.97
N SER A 6 11.00 -6.34 3.82
CA SER A 6 10.63 -7.61 4.46
C SER A 6 9.96 -7.35 5.80
N VAL A 7 8.91 -8.12 6.07
CA VAL A 7 8.26 -8.16 7.39
C VAL A 7 8.64 -9.47 8.05
N GLU A 8 9.34 -9.35 9.18
CA GLU A 8 9.83 -10.49 9.95
C GLU A 8 9.11 -10.58 11.29
N ASP A 9 9.00 -11.79 11.82
CA ASP A 9 8.59 -12.02 13.20
C ASP A 9 9.75 -11.82 14.18
N THR A 10 9.49 -12.03 15.47
CA THR A 10 10.48 -11.86 16.54
C THR A 10 11.65 -12.86 16.47
N PHE A 11 11.53 -13.91 15.64
CA PHE A 11 12.57 -14.90 15.41
C PHE A 11 13.32 -14.66 14.08
N GLY A 12 13.08 -13.52 13.41
CA GLY A 12 13.67 -13.18 12.12
C GLY A 12 13.11 -14.01 10.96
N GLN A 13 11.98 -14.69 11.13
CA GLN A 13 11.33 -15.45 10.07
C GLN A 13 10.33 -14.59 9.30
N PRO A 14 10.09 -14.86 8.01
CA PRO A 14 9.06 -14.15 7.25
C PRO A 14 7.69 -14.23 7.94
N ALA A 15 7.04 -13.07 8.12
CA ALA A 15 5.71 -12.97 8.72
C ALA A 15 4.66 -13.71 7.87
N LYS A 16 3.71 -14.40 8.53
CA LYS A 16 2.69 -15.27 7.87
C LYS A 16 1.24 -14.87 8.16
N ASP A 17 1.06 -13.84 8.95
CA ASP A 17 -0.15 -13.32 9.58
C ASP A 17 -0.35 -11.85 9.17
N LEU A 18 0.13 -11.51 7.98
CA LEU A 18 -0.14 -10.25 7.33
C LEU A 18 -1.60 -10.17 6.91
N GLU A 19 -2.18 -8.99 7.07
CA GLU A 19 -3.55 -8.67 6.73
C GLU A 19 -3.57 -7.45 5.82
N PRO A 20 -4.57 -7.33 4.92
CA PRO A 20 -4.78 -6.09 4.20
C PRO A 20 -5.02 -4.93 5.18
N TYR A 21 -4.30 -3.84 4.99
CA TYR A 21 -4.58 -2.55 5.62
C TYR A 21 -5.24 -1.65 4.57
N MET A 22 -6.46 -1.19 4.85
CA MET A 22 -7.24 -0.37 3.91
C MET A 22 -7.33 -0.95 2.48
N GLY A 23 -7.34 -2.28 2.35
CA GLY A 23 -7.43 -3.00 1.08
C GLY A 23 -6.10 -3.26 0.37
N MET A 24 -4.96 -2.81 0.91
CA MET A 24 -3.64 -3.00 0.33
C MET A 24 -2.71 -3.79 1.27
N THR A 25 -1.65 -4.37 0.73
CA THR A 25 -0.63 -5.12 1.51
C THR A 25 0.28 -4.21 2.34
N GLY A 26 0.27 -2.90 2.07
CA GLY A 26 1.01 -1.91 2.82
C GLY A 26 0.82 -0.50 2.27
N HIS A 27 1.34 0.48 3.01
CA HIS A 27 1.40 1.89 2.61
C HIS A 27 2.80 2.43 2.91
N ALA A 28 3.33 3.27 2.04
CA ALA A 28 4.61 3.93 2.28
C ALA A 28 4.51 5.44 2.06
N GLU A 29 5.18 6.21 2.90
CA GLU A 29 5.33 7.65 2.79
C GLU A 29 6.80 7.97 2.64
N PHE A 30 7.14 8.77 1.63
CA PHE A 30 8.50 9.25 1.39
C PHE A 30 8.49 10.77 1.57
N VAL A 31 9.27 11.26 2.53
CA VAL A 31 9.30 12.68 2.89
C VAL A 31 10.74 13.16 2.90
N SER A 32 11.07 14.21 2.14
CA SER A 32 12.40 14.80 2.24
C SER A 32 12.54 15.55 3.57
N LEU A 33 13.74 15.61 4.14
CA LEU A 33 13.96 16.30 5.43
C LEU A 33 13.75 17.83 5.34
N ASP A 34 13.89 18.41 4.15
CA ASP A 34 13.56 19.81 3.87
C ASP A 34 12.07 20.04 3.55
N LEU A 35 11.26 18.98 3.64
CA LEU A 35 9.80 18.95 3.37
C LEU A 35 9.39 19.36 1.95
N SER A 36 10.34 19.46 1.03
CA SER A 36 10.09 19.85 -0.35
C SER A 36 9.52 18.71 -1.21
N VAL A 37 9.55 17.47 -0.73
CA VAL A 37 9.00 16.27 -1.38
C VAL A 37 8.17 15.48 -0.38
N PHE A 38 6.95 15.13 -0.80
CA PHE A 38 6.07 14.20 -0.11
C PHE A 38 5.43 13.26 -1.15
N ALA A 39 5.44 11.95 -0.87
CA ALA A 39 4.74 10.96 -1.69
C ALA A 39 4.14 9.87 -0.81
N HIS A 40 2.87 9.54 -1.06
CA HIS A 40 2.19 8.38 -0.49
C HIS A 40 2.01 7.32 -1.57
N VAL A 41 2.52 6.10 -1.35
CA VAL A 41 2.72 5.07 -2.39
C VAL A 41 2.17 3.73 -1.91
N HIS A 42 1.59 2.95 -2.83
CA HIS A 42 1.03 1.61 -2.56
C HIS A 42 1.71 0.50 -3.38
N PRO A 43 1.71 -0.77 -2.93
CA PRO A 43 2.50 -1.84 -3.55
C PRO A 43 2.10 -2.29 -4.95
N ALA A 44 0.81 -2.26 -5.29
CA ALA A 44 0.32 -2.62 -6.63
C ALA A 44 0.31 -1.42 -7.60
N GLY A 45 1.02 -0.34 -7.25
CA GLY A 45 0.81 0.98 -7.85
C GLY A 45 -0.33 1.74 -7.17
N SER A 46 -0.25 3.06 -7.21
CA SER A 46 -1.26 3.95 -6.61
C SER A 46 -2.43 4.15 -7.57
N VAL A 47 -3.47 3.32 -7.49
CA VAL A 47 -4.81 3.81 -7.84
C VAL A 47 -5.21 4.74 -6.70
N SER A 48 -5.29 6.05 -6.98
CA SER A 48 -5.73 6.96 -5.94
C SER A 48 -7.13 6.56 -5.48
N MET A 49 -7.42 6.63 -4.18
CA MET A 49 -8.78 6.39 -3.69
C MET A 49 -9.79 7.28 -4.40
N ALA A 50 -9.36 8.48 -4.80
CA ALA A 50 -10.13 9.36 -5.69
C ALA A 50 -10.36 8.76 -7.08
N ALA A 51 -9.37 8.13 -7.72
CA ALA A 51 -9.52 7.45 -9.00
C ALA A 51 -10.40 6.19 -8.89
N LEU A 52 -10.31 5.44 -7.80
CA LEU A 52 -11.20 4.32 -7.52
C LEU A 52 -12.64 4.81 -7.31
N GLU A 53 -12.84 5.91 -6.58
CA GLU A 53 -14.15 6.53 -6.37
C GLU A 53 -14.72 7.14 -7.67
N LEU A 54 -13.87 7.76 -8.49
CA LEU A 54 -14.23 8.24 -9.83
C LEU A 54 -14.59 7.09 -10.78
N ALA A 55 -13.88 5.97 -10.72
CA ALA A 55 -14.23 4.77 -11.49
C ALA A 55 -15.57 4.17 -11.02
N ARG A 56 -15.84 4.17 -9.70
CA ARG A 56 -17.13 3.72 -9.13
C ARG A 56 -18.28 4.62 -9.53
N THR A 57 -18.07 5.94 -9.50
CA THR A 57 -19.08 6.93 -9.90
C THR A 57 -19.26 6.99 -11.43
N GLY A 58 -18.22 6.71 -12.22
CA GLY A 58 -18.25 6.67 -13.68
C GLY A 58 -18.98 5.45 -14.28
N LEU A 59 -19.14 4.37 -13.51
CA LEU A 59 -19.97 3.22 -13.88
C LEU A 59 -21.46 3.41 -13.58
N ALA A 60 -21.85 4.49 -12.87
CA ALA A 60 -23.26 4.81 -12.64
C ALA A 60 -23.98 5.38 -13.88
N GLY A 61 -23.26 5.58 -15.00
CA GLY A 61 -23.81 6.03 -16.28
C GLY A 61 -24.26 4.92 -17.24
N ALA A 62 -23.99 3.65 -16.94
CA ALA A 62 -24.57 2.54 -17.68
C ALA A 62 -25.77 2.02 -16.89
N SER A 63 -26.95 2.55 -17.21
CA SER A 63 -28.25 2.05 -16.76
C SER A 63 -28.45 0.61 -17.24
N GLY A 64 -27.95 -0.35 -16.48
CA GLY A 64 -28.39 -1.74 -16.49
C GLY A 64 -28.72 -2.09 -15.06
N GLU A 65 -30.01 -2.26 -14.77
CA GLU A 65 -30.50 -2.73 -13.46
C GLU A 65 -29.66 -3.92 -13.00
N LEU A 66 -28.96 -3.76 -11.87
CA LEU A 66 -28.30 -4.86 -11.20
C LEU A 66 -29.38 -5.77 -10.61
N PRO A 67 -29.42 -7.07 -10.94
CA PRO A 67 -30.38 -7.99 -10.36
C PRO A 67 -30.18 -8.05 -8.83
N PRO A 68 -31.26 -7.98 -8.03
CA PRO A 68 -31.16 -8.04 -6.58
C PRO A 68 -30.68 -9.43 -6.17
N GLY A 69 -29.52 -9.52 -5.53
CA GLY A 69 -28.99 -10.78 -4.98
C GLY A 69 -27.53 -11.09 -5.26
N MET A 70 -26.77 -10.24 -5.94
CA MET A 70 -25.32 -10.45 -6.05
C MET A 70 -24.61 -10.01 -4.75
N PRO A 71 -23.93 -10.92 -4.02
CA PRO A 71 -23.13 -10.51 -2.89
C PRO A 71 -21.99 -9.63 -3.38
N MET A 72 -21.85 -8.45 -2.78
CA MET A 72 -20.65 -7.61 -2.90
C MET A 72 -19.50 -8.24 -2.09
N ALA A 73 -19.24 -9.53 -2.32
CA ALA A 73 -18.02 -10.16 -1.87
C ALA A 73 -16.94 -9.70 -2.85
N MET A 74 -16.23 -8.62 -2.50
CA MET A 74 -14.89 -8.43 -3.01
C MET A 74 -14.17 -9.78 -2.84
N PRO A 75 -13.57 -10.38 -3.89
CA PRO A 75 -12.83 -11.61 -3.71
C PRO A 75 -11.75 -11.30 -2.69
N MET A 76 -11.92 -11.81 -1.48
CA MET A 76 -10.86 -11.88 -0.50
C MET A 76 -9.74 -12.62 -1.23
N PRO A 77 -8.53 -12.07 -1.35
CA PRO A 77 -7.43 -12.87 -1.82
C PRO A 77 -7.27 -13.99 -0.80
N SER A 78 -7.74 -15.19 -1.17
CA SER A 78 -7.56 -16.43 -0.43
C SER A 78 -6.10 -16.87 -0.45
N ALA A 79 -5.28 -16.20 -1.27
CA ALA A 79 -3.84 -16.34 -1.28
C ALA A 79 -3.24 -15.60 -0.08
N PRO A 80 -2.37 -16.26 0.70
CA PRO A 80 -1.64 -15.59 1.77
C PRO A 80 -0.85 -14.41 1.22
N LEU A 81 -0.88 -13.28 1.93
CA LEU A 81 -0.10 -12.11 1.56
C LEU A 81 1.40 -12.44 1.69
N SER A 82 2.19 -11.95 0.73
CA SER A 82 3.65 -12.04 0.78
C SER A 82 4.19 -11.21 1.96
N SER A 83 5.17 -11.76 2.68
CA SER A 83 5.96 -11.05 3.70
C SER A 83 6.86 -9.96 3.12
N GLU A 84 7.01 -9.93 1.80
CA GLU A 84 7.79 -8.95 1.06
C GLU A 84 6.85 -7.98 0.33
N VAL A 85 7.05 -6.69 0.57
CA VAL A 85 6.21 -5.61 0.05
C VAL A 85 7.04 -4.66 -0.78
N HIS A 86 6.61 -4.43 -2.02
CA HIS A 86 7.34 -3.65 -3.02
C HIS A 86 6.60 -2.35 -3.29
N PHE A 87 7.25 -1.20 -3.19
CA PHE A 87 6.66 0.10 -3.52
C PHE A 87 7.31 0.68 -4.80
N PRO A 88 6.54 0.90 -5.89
CA PRO A 88 7.08 1.51 -7.10
C PRO A 88 7.24 3.01 -6.88
N TYR A 89 8.44 3.43 -6.49
CA TYR A 89 8.77 4.84 -6.26
C TYR A 89 10.11 5.22 -6.88
N GLY A 90 10.19 6.46 -7.37
CA GLY A 90 11.42 7.08 -7.84
C GLY A 90 11.58 8.44 -7.17
N PHE A 91 12.73 8.66 -6.54
CA PHE A 91 13.03 9.95 -5.91
C PHE A 91 13.14 11.03 -6.99
N PRO A 92 12.39 12.14 -6.88
CA PRO A 92 12.40 13.18 -7.90
C PRO A 92 13.69 14.01 -7.89
N ARG A 93 14.43 14.02 -6.77
CA ARG A 93 15.68 14.77 -6.57
C ARG A 93 16.60 14.06 -5.55
N PRO A 94 17.91 14.34 -5.57
CA PRO A 94 18.82 13.95 -4.49
C PRO A 94 18.45 14.63 -3.16
N GLY A 95 18.78 14.00 -2.03
CA GLY A 95 18.52 14.53 -0.69
C GLY A 95 18.39 13.45 0.38
N GLU A 96 18.15 13.90 1.60
CA GLU A 96 17.81 13.04 2.75
C GLU A 96 16.31 12.84 2.82
N TYR A 97 15.89 11.59 2.99
CA TYR A 97 14.49 11.21 3.09
C TYR A 97 14.22 10.41 4.34
N ARG A 98 13.08 10.67 4.98
CA ARG A 98 12.44 9.77 5.93
C ARG A 98 11.34 8.99 5.23
N ILE A 99 11.35 7.68 5.44
CA ILE A 99 10.40 6.74 4.86
C ILE A 99 9.62 6.09 5.99
N PHE A 100 8.30 6.16 5.93
CA PHE A 100 7.39 5.46 6.84
C PHE A 100 6.73 4.32 6.08
N VAL A 101 6.68 3.13 6.65
CA VAL A 101 6.02 1.96 6.05
C VAL A 101 5.01 1.40 7.03
N GLN A 102 3.74 1.35 6.62
CA GLN A 102 2.64 0.82 7.41
C GLN A 102 2.20 -0.54 6.87
N ILE A 103 2.13 -1.52 7.76
CA ILE A 103 1.71 -2.90 7.49
C ILE A 103 0.73 -3.33 8.58
N LYS A 104 -0.29 -4.13 8.25
CA LYS A 104 -1.17 -4.74 9.25
C LYS A 104 -0.81 -6.22 9.46
N ARG A 105 -0.61 -6.59 10.73
CA ARG A 105 -0.22 -7.95 11.17
C ARG A 105 -0.89 -8.27 12.50
N SER A 106 -1.42 -9.48 12.67
CA SER A 106 -2.04 -9.90 13.94
C SER A 106 -3.07 -8.89 14.48
N GLY A 107 -3.93 -8.37 13.60
CA GLY A 107 -4.96 -7.37 13.92
C GLY A 107 -4.45 -5.96 14.23
N ARG A 108 -3.15 -5.68 14.11
CA ARG A 108 -2.55 -4.38 14.45
C ARG A 108 -1.81 -3.76 13.28
N VAL A 109 -1.91 -2.44 13.15
CA VAL A 109 -1.07 -1.68 12.23
C VAL A 109 0.28 -1.42 12.89
N GLN A 110 1.35 -1.78 12.20
CA GLN A 110 2.73 -1.53 12.58
C GLN A 110 3.33 -0.49 11.63
N THR A 111 4.15 0.42 12.15
CA THR A 111 4.87 1.42 11.35
C THR A 111 6.37 1.22 11.50
N GLY A 112 7.05 0.92 10.40
CA GLY A 112 8.50 0.96 10.28
C GLY A 112 8.96 2.34 9.83
N VAL A 113 10.12 2.79 10.31
CA VAL A 113 10.72 4.08 9.93
C VAL A 113 12.14 3.85 9.45
N PHE A 114 12.46 4.41 8.30
CA PHE A 114 13.76 4.24 7.64
C PHE A 114 14.24 5.61 7.16
N ASP A 115 15.56 5.79 7.11
CA ASP A 115 16.19 6.95 6.51
C ASP A 115 16.89 6.53 5.20
N ALA A 116 16.83 7.37 4.18
CA ALA A 116 17.44 7.11 2.88
C ALA A 116 18.21 8.35 2.41
N HIS A 117 19.49 8.13 2.06
CA HIS A 117 20.35 9.12 1.45
C HIS A 117 20.38 8.91 -0.07
N VAL A 118 19.84 9.87 -0.82
CA VAL A 118 19.69 9.80 -2.28
C VAL A 118 20.70 10.73 -2.94
N ARG A 119 21.51 10.22 -3.87
CA ARG A 119 22.56 10.94 -4.58
C ARG A 119 22.25 11.13 -6.06
#